data_AF-A0A222SSJ8-F1
#
_entry.id   AF-A0A222SSJ8-F1
#
_cell.length_a   1.000
_cell.length_b   1.000
_cell.length_c   1.000
_cell.angle_alpha   90.00
_cell.angle_beta   90.00
_cell.angle_gamma   90.00
#
_symmetry.space_group_name_H-M   'P 1'
#
loop_
_entity.id
_entity.type
_entity.pdbx_description
1 polymer ?
#
loop_
_entity_poly.entity_id
_entity_poly.type
_entity_poly.pdbx_seq_one_letter_code
_entity_poly.pdbx_strand_id
1 'polypeptide(L)'
;MAEQSFPAESSPERRILEMTAAGRRYVSDAGFFAARPHLEEIAQRALARTANEPVGFLDVQGPDLVRITVESTSDVPRMVRLEARPATAPFGLTGRELQVATCMAGGLTTPEIAAALGCSRRTAATHAEHVLGKSGLRSRAAVAAMITSLQAHTLPVPPESLVLPPTLAELLSAPVWAIPARSRPAMQAITVGLVYPTGASAGGSDQRPMRQGAQLALRELERRGGVAGREVRSMAVEATPEVLPEAVGTLAEAGVDAVLLGNFHGATVPAAAARAGGAGVPVVHSMVAPGLAAAVDRDPHALGHVFQACADETAYLYGFLRTLRTLEDSGAWCPHGRQLALLLRRSTFNEMSAARLTRAVETAGWNLAMVESVDEQHAPWEVIARRLEDTNPAAVFLSILPEQALREFLAATVALRTRTLAYTAWAPTAPGFTERLGSLSQGLVWSTVVGVRETPQATAFAQRYRAAYGGDPGLGAAAVHYDLVRVLAAAWASVDRPWNHRAVQEHLRTVPYRGVAGVYSFSGPGQRGLACPDDTPDPSTAHHHLAYRIRDGRHHLIHD
;
A
#
# COMPACT_ATOMS: atom_id res chain seq x y z
N MET A 1 -21.34 -12.89 -40.26
CA MET A 1 -21.57 -11.47 -39.97
C MET A 1 -20.21 -10.84 -39.75
N ALA A 2 -19.72 -10.12 -40.76
CA ALA A 2 -18.33 -9.71 -40.87
C ALA A 2 -18.00 -8.53 -39.94
N GLU A 3 -16.94 -8.69 -39.16
CA GLU A 3 -16.23 -7.61 -38.47
C GLU A 3 -15.70 -6.62 -39.50
N GLN A 4 -16.14 -5.36 -39.42
CA GLN A 4 -15.49 -4.27 -40.15
C GLN A 4 -14.24 -3.84 -39.38
N SER A 5 -13.10 -4.26 -39.92
CA SER A 5 -11.76 -3.90 -39.50
C SER A 5 -11.50 -2.40 -39.76
N PHE A 6 -11.06 -1.67 -38.73
CA PHE A 6 -10.56 -0.30 -38.87
C PHE A 6 -9.15 -0.35 -39.46
N PRO A 7 -8.86 0.27 -40.62
CA PRO A 7 -7.50 0.34 -41.13
C PRO A 7 -6.73 1.41 -40.32
N ALA A 8 -5.81 0.96 -39.48
CA ALA A 8 -4.85 1.82 -38.79
C ALA A 8 -3.56 1.91 -39.64
N GLU A 9 -3.52 2.86 -40.58
CA GLU A 9 -2.26 3.43 -41.04
C GLU A 9 -2.05 4.78 -40.33
N SER A 10 -1.41 4.75 -39.17
CA SER A 10 -0.91 5.94 -38.49
C SER A 10 0.32 6.46 -39.23
N SER A 11 0.10 7.28 -40.25
CA SER A 11 1.17 8.11 -40.80
C SER A 11 1.61 9.10 -39.71
N PRO A 12 2.91 9.25 -39.42
CA PRO A 12 3.43 10.06 -38.30
C PRO A 12 3.04 11.56 -38.35
N GLU A 13 2.44 12.00 -39.46
CA GLU A 13 1.97 13.37 -39.67
C GLU A 13 0.50 13.61 -39.26
N ARG A 14 -0.28 12.58 -38.90
CA ARG A 14 -1.71 12.73 -38.58
C ARG A 14 -2.01 12.23 -37.17
N ARG A 15 -2.56 13.11 -36.33
CA ARG A 15 -2.98 12.80 -34.95
C ARG A 15 -4.50 12.87 -34.85
N ILE A 16 -5.12 11.89 -34.22
CA ILE A 16 -6.57 11.70 -34.21
C ILE A 16 -7.05 11.57 -32.77
N LEU A 17 -8.12 12.29 -32.45
CA LEU A 17 -8.96 12.11 -31.28
C LEU A 17 -10.37 11.75 -31.77
N GLU A 18 -10.82 10.55 -31.45
CA GLU A 18 -12.18 10.10 -31.71
C GLU A 18 -12.93 9.92 -30.40
N MET A 19 -14.20 10.30 -30.41
CA MET A 19 -15.03 10.25 -29.23
C MET A 19 -16.49 10.05 -29.58
N THR A 20 -17.20 9.23 -28.81
CA THR A 20 -18.64 9.02 -28.98
C THR A 20 -19.44 9.60 -27.81
N ALA A 21 -20.71 9.95 -28.06
CA ALA A 21 -21.65 10.37 -27.02
C ALA A 21 -21.85 9.30 -25.93
N ALA A 22 -21.57 8.04 -26.24
CA ALA A 22 -21.60 6.90 -25.32
C ALA A 22 -20.28 6.70 -24.53
N GLY A 23 -19.32 7.61 -24.65
CA GLY A 23 -18.07 7.61 -23.89
C GLY A 23 -17.01 6.62 -24.37
N ARG A 24 -17.06 6.17 -25.63
CA ARG A 24 -15.88 5.55 -26.26
C ARG A 24 -14.92 6.67 -26.68
N ARG A 25 -13.63 6.49 -26.38
CA ARG A 25 -12.57 7.45 -26.67
C ARG A 25 -11.38 6.71 -27.27
N TYR A 26 -10.85 7.24 -28.37
CA TYR A 26 -9.61 6.79 -28.99
C TYR A 26 -8.70 7.99 -29.25
N VAL A 27 -7.42 7.84 -28.94
CA VAL A 27 -6.41 8.88 -29.13
C VAL A 27 -5.19 8.25 -29.76
N SER A 28 -4.75 8.74 -30.91
CA SER A 28 -3.59 8.18 -31.61
C SER A 28 -2.24 8.64 -31.02
N ASP A 29 -2.21 9.79 -30.34
CA ASP A 29 -1.01 10.37 -29.70
C ASP A 29 -1.38 11.03 -28.37
N ALA A 30 -1.33 10.27 -27.28
CA ALA A 30 -1.76 10.74 -25.96
C ALA A 30 -0.95 11.95 -25.45
N GLY A 31 0.35 12.03 -25.79
CA GLY A 31 1.21 13.13 -25.36
C GLY A 31 0.83 14.46 -26.01
N PHE A 32 0.54 14.45 -27.32
CA PHE A 32 0.11 15.64 -28.06
C PHE A 32 -1.19 16.23 -27.51
N PHE A 33 -2.21 15.39 -27.27
CA PHE A 33 -3.50 15.84 -26.77
C PHE A 33 -3.46 16.25 -25.29
N ALA A 34 -2.62 15.60 -24.47
CA ALA A 34 -2.41 16.00 -23.07
C ALA A 34 -1.79 17.41 -22.95
N ALA A 35 -0.93 17.81 -23.90
CA ALA A 35 -0.37 19.16 -23.96
C ALA A 35 -1.38 20.22 -24.47
N ARG A 36 -2.53 19.80 -25.01
CA ARG A 36 -3.56 20.64 -25.65
C ARG A 36 -4.96 20.29 -25.12
N PRO A 37 -5.22 20.50 -23.81
CA PRO A 37 -6.47 20.08 -23.18
C PRO A 37 -7.71 20.75 -23.79
N HIS A 38 -7.58 21.93 -24.38
CA HIS A 38 -8.67 22.62 -25.07
C HIS A 38 -9.18 21.87 -26.31
N LEU A 39 -8.35 21.06 -26.99
CA LEU A 39 -8.80 20.25 -28.13
C LEU A 39 -9.77 19.14 -27.69
N GLU A 40 -9.60 18.62 -26.48
CA GLU A 40 -10.53 17.65 -25.91
C GLU A 40 -11.88 18.31 -25.56
N GLU A 41 -11.84 19.51 -25.00
CA GLU A 41 -13.06 20.31 -24.78
C GLU A 41 -13.78 20.63 -26.11
N ILE A 42 -13.05 20.99 -27.16
CA ILE A 42 -13.62 21.23 -28.50
C ILE A 42 -14.30 19.97 -29.03
N ALA A 43 -13.68 18.80 -28.87
CA ALA A 43 -14.30 17.55 -29.27
C ALA A 43 -15.59 17.26 -28.47
N GLN A 44 -15.63 17.58 -27.17
CA GLN A 44 -16.82 17.48 -26.30
C GLN A 44 -17.93 18.43 -26.72
N ARG A 45 -17.60 19.67 -27.09
CA ARG A 45 -18.59 20.62 -27.62
C ARG A 45 -19.12 20.16 -28.99
N ALA A 46 -18.27 19.56 -29.82
CA ALA A 46 -18.67 19.04 -31.13
C ALA A 46 -19.71 17.89 -31.06
N LEU A 47 -19.76 17.13 -29.95
CA LEU A 47 -20.80 16.11 -29.73
C LEU A 47 -22.19 16.73 -29.55
N ALA A 48 -22.26 17.97 -29.05
CA ALA A 48 -23.50 18.68 -28.76
C ALA A 48 -24.03 19.52 -29.94
N ARG A 49 -23.23 19.74 -30.99
CA ARG A 49 -23.62 20.52 -32.20
C ARG A 49 -24.82 19.89 -32.90
N THR A 50 -25.54 20.53 -33.81
CA THR A 50 -26.54 19.80 -34.64
C THR A 50 -26.09 19.65 -36.08
N ALA A 51 -25.21 20.54 -36.54
CA ALA A 51 -24.61 20.48 -37.87
C ALA A 51 -23.50 19.41 -37.98
N ASN A 52 -23.40 18.77 -39.16
CA ASN A 52 -22.31 17.84 -39.51
C ASN A 52 -21.22 18.47 -40.37
N GLU A 53 -21.31 19.78 -40.62
CA GLU A 53 -20.32 20.48 -41.43
C GLU A 53 -18.95 20.44 -40.73
N PRO A 54 -17.88 20.00 -41.43
CA PRO A 54 -16.53 19.99 -40.88
C PRO A 54 -16.10 21.40 -40.49
N VAL A 55 -15.51 21.53 -39.30
CA VAL A 55 -14.97 22.81 -38.81
C VAL A 55 -13.46 22.75 -38.80
N GLY A 56 -12.84 23.67 -39.55
CA GLY A 56 -11.39 23.82 -39.63
C GLY A 56 -10.90 25.07 -38.88
N PHE A 57 -9.79 24.94 -38.16
CA PHE A 57 -9.06 26.06 -37.56
C PHE A 57 -7.57 25.71 -37.38
N LEU A 58 -6.77 26.68 -36.93
CA LEU A 58 -5.35 26.49 -36.61
C LEU A 58 -5.14 26.54 -35.09
N ASP A 59 -4.47 25.53 -34.55
CA ASP A 59 -3.96 25.53 -33.18
C ASP A 59 -2.53 26.09 -33.18
N VAL A 60 -2.29 27.11 -32.34
CA VAL A 60 -0.99 27.78 -32.23
C VAL A 60 -0.46 27.61 -30.81
N GLN A 61 0.65 26.89 -30.66
CA GLN A 61 1.39 26.79 -29.39
C GLN A 61 2.90 27.01 -29.63
N GLY A 62 3.40 28.18 -29.23
CA GLY A 62 4.81 28.53 -29.47
C GLY A 62 5.13 28.51 -30.98
N PRO A 63 6.16 27.76 -31.43
CA PRO A 63 6.48 27.60 -32.85
C PRO A 63 5.60 26.57 -33.57
N ASP A 64 4.84 25.75 -32.84
CA ASP A 64 4.04 24.68 -33.43
C ASP A 64 2.73 25.24 -33.99
N LEU A 65 2.50 25.00 -35.28
CA LEU A 65 1.27 25.32 -35.98
C LEU A 65 0.62 24.04 -36.49
N VAL A 66 -0.60 23.77 -36.04
CA VAL A 66 -1.34 22.55 -36.37
C VAL A 66 -2.70 22.92 -36.94
N ARG A 67 -3.07 22.33 -38.08
CA ARG A 67 -4.44 22.41 -38.59
C ARG A 67 -5.29 21.38 -37.89
N ILE A 68 -6.38 21.87 -37.31
CA ILE A 68 -7.41 21.05 -36.67
C ILE A 68 -8.62 21.01 -37.57
N THR A 69 -9.11 19.81 -37.85
CA THR A 69 -10.40 19.58 -38.51
C THR A 69 -11.28 18.76 -37.56
N VAL A 70 -12.49 19.23 -37.31
CA VAL A 70 -13.47 18.56 -36.45
C VAL A 70 -14.66 18.14 -37.30
N GLU A 71 -14.92 16.83 -37.34
CA GLU A 71 -16.05 16.23 -38.05
C GLU A 71 -16.97 15.54 -37.04
N SER A 72 -18.27 15.71 -37.22
CA SER A 72 -19.31 15.08 -36.39
C SER A 72 -20.21 14.22 -37.28
N THR A 73 -20.56 13.02 -36.81
CA THR A 73 -21.56 12.17 -37.49
C THR A 73 -22.98 12.48 -37.00
N SER A 74 -23.98 12.09 -37.78
CA SER A 74 -25.40 12.10 -37.36
C SER A 74 -25.88 10.78 -36.75
N ASP A 75 -25.13 9.70 -36.95
CA ASP A 75 -25.53 8.36 -36.53
C ASP A 75 -25.54 8.22 -35.00
N VAL A 76 -26.37 7.31 -34.48
CA VAL A 76 -26.42 6.99 -33.05
C VAL A 76 -25.65 5.68 -32.78
N PRO A 77 -24.68 5.66 -31.84
CA PRO A 77 -24.25 6.78 -31.01
C PRO A 77 -23.41 7.77 -31.80
N ARG A 78 -23.67 9.06 -31.54
CA ARG A 78 -22.96 10.15 -32.20
C ARG A 78 -21.47 10.07 -31.98
N MET A 79 -20.71 10.34 -33.02
CA MET A 79 -19.25 10.31 -32.98
C MET A 79 -18.69 11.63 -33.49
N VAL A 80 -17.60 12.07 -32.86
CA VAL A 80 -16.76 13.17 -33.30
C VAL A 80 -15.38 12.62 -33.60
N ARG A 81 -14.80 13.10 -34.70
CA ARG A 81 -13.40 12.88 -35.06
C ARG A 81 -12.73 14.25 -35.18
N LEU A 82 -11.73 14.47 -34.32
CA LEU A 82 -10.83 15.61 -34.41
C LEU A 82 -9.51 15.11 -34.99
N GLU A 83 -9.12 15.69 -36.12
CA GLU A 83 -7.86 15.40 -36.78
C GLU A 83 -6.93 16.61 -36.71
N ALA A 84 -5.69 16.36 -36.30
CA ALA A 84 -4.62 17.31 -36.15
C ALA A 84 -3.48 16.99 -37.12
N ARG A 85 -3.13 17.94 -38.00
CA ARG A 85 -2.04 17.81 -38.99
C ARG A 85 -1.07 18.99 -38.89
N PRO A 86 0.25 18.78 -38.99
CA PRO A 86 1.21 19.89 -39.15
C PRO A 86 0.76 20.83 -40.26
N ALA A 87 0.84 22.13 -40.00
CA ALA A 87 0.43 23.15 -40.95
C ALA A 87 1.54 24.18 -41.18
N THR A 88 1.61 24.69 -42.41
CA THR A 88 2.44 25.85 -42.73
C THR A 88 1.58 27.09 -42.67
N ALA A 89 2.11 28.16 -42.07
CA ALA A 89 1.39 29.41 -41.98
C ALA A 89 1.17 30.02 -43.39
N PRO A 90 -0.05 30.47 -43.71
CA PRO A 90 -0.29 31.13 -44.99
C PRO A 90 0.60 32.37 -45.12
N PHE A 91 1.19 32.57 -46.30
CA PHE A 91 2.04 33.74 -46.62
C PHE A 91 3.26 33.95 -45.69
N GLY A 92 3.72 32.91 -44.99
CA GLY A 92 4.87 33.03 -44.07
C GLY A 92 4.59 33.88 -42.83
N LEU A 93 3.32 33.98 -42.43
CA LEU A 93 2.92 34.64 -41.18
C LEU A 93 3.46 33.87 -39.97
N THR A 94 3.86 34.58 -38.93
CA THR A 94 4.21 33.97 -37.63
C THR A 94 2.94 33.61 -36.87
N GLY A 95 3.03 32.72 -35.87
CA GLY A 95 1.90 32.39 -35.00
C GLY A 95 1.23 33.63 -34.37
N ARG A 96 2.04 34.63 -34.01
CA ARG A 96 1.53 35.90 -33.47
C ARG A 96 0.83 36.77 -34.51
N GLU A 97 1.35 36.81 -35.73
CA GLU A 97 0.70 37.51 -36.84
C GLU A 97 -0.61 36.83 -37.25
N LEU A 98 -0.70 35.49 -37.17
CA LEU A 98 -1.95 34.75 -37.39
C LEU A 98 -3.01 35.03 -36.31
N GLN A 99 -2.61 35.15 -35.05
CA GLN A 99 -3.51 35.59 -33.98
C GLN A 99 -4.04 37.00 -34.26
N VAL A 100 -3.17 37.93 -34.66
CA VAL A 100 -3.57 39.30 -35.04
C VAL A 100 -4.51 39.28 -36.24
N ALA A 101 -4.20 38.50 -37.28
CA ALA A 101 -5.07 38.35 -38.46
C ALA A 101 -6.43 37.74 -38.10
N THR A 102 -6.47 36.79 -37.15
CA THR A 102 -7.71 36.22 -36.61
C THR A 102 -8.54 37.27 -35.88
N CYS A 103 -7.92 38.13 -35.06
CA CYS A 103 -8.63 39.23 -34.43
C CYS A 103 -9.12 40.29 -35.43
N MET A 104 -8.33 40.56 -36.49
CA MET A 104 -8.77 41.41 -37.61
C MET A 104 -10.00 40.83 -38.30
N ALA A 105 -10.01 39.51 -38.52
CA ALA A 105 -11.15 38.79 -39.08
C ALA A 105 -12.38 38.85 -38.16
N GLY A 106 -12.16 38.82 -36.85
CA GLY A 106 -13.20 39.00 -35.84
C GLY A 106 -13.71 40.44 -35.67
N GLY A 107 -13.23 41.40 -36.46
CA GLY A 107 -13.71 42.79 -36.46
C GLY A 107 -13.05 43.71 -35.44
N LEU A 108 -12.06 43.24 -34.69
CA LEU A 108 -11.44 44.02 -33.61
C LEU A 108 -10.60 45.16 -34.18
N THR A 109 -10.61 46.31 -33.52
CA THR A 109 -9.71 47.43 -33.74
C THR A 109 -8.33 47.17 -33.14
N THR A 110 -7.29 47.91 -33.55
CA THR A 110 -5.93 47.73 -33.01
C THR A 110 -5.84 47.84 -31.47
N PRO A 111 -6.56 48.76 -30.79
CA PRO A 111 -6.63 48.76 -29.34
C PRO A 111 -7.26 47.50 -28.73
N GLU A 112 -8.31 46.96 -29.35
CA GLU A 112 -8.98 45.74 -28.88
C GLU A 112 -8.11 44.50 -29.13
N ILE A 113 -7.41 44.44 -30.27
CA ILE A 113 -6.40 43.41 -30.55
C ILE A 113 -5.31 43.41 -29.48
N ALA A 114 -4.81 44.60 -29.13
CA ALA A 114 -3.78 44.75 -28.11
C ALA A 114 -4.26 44.24 -26.74
N ALA A 115 -5.49 44.56 -26.36
CA ALA A 115 -6.10 44.07 -25.12
C ALA A 115 -6.30 42.55 -25.16
N ALA A 116 -6.92 42.01 -26.22
CA ALA A 116 -7.21 40.59 -26.39
C ALA A 116 -5.95 39.71 -26.37
N LEU A 117 -4.84 40.24 -26.90
CA LEU A 117 -3.58 39.51 -27.02
C LEU A 117 -2.56 39.85 -25.92
N GLY A 118 -2.88 40.76 -24.98
CA GLY A 118 -1.99 41.14 -23.89
C GLY A 118 -0.70 41.86 -24.34
N CYS A 119 -0.78 42.72 -25.37
CA CYS A 119 0.38 43.49 -25.85
C CYS A 119 0.09 45.00 -25.97
N SER A 120 1.11 45.80 -26.30
CA SER A 120 0.92 47.25 -26.49
C SER A 120 0.18 47.56 -27.80
N ARG A 121 -0.53 48.70 -27.85
CA ARG A 121 -1.19 49.18 -29.08
C ARG A 121 -0.20 49.31 -30.25
N ARG A 122 1.02 49.78 -29.98
CA ARG A 122 2.10 49.89 -30.98
C ARG A 122 2.52 48.54 -31.51
N THR A 123 2.63 47.54 -30.64
CA THR A 123 2.96 46.15 -31.00
C THR A 123 1.85 45.55 -31.87
N ALA A 124 0.58 45.72 -31.50
CA ALA A 124 -0.55 45.26 -32.31
C ALA A 124 -0.62 45.93 -33.69
N ALA A 125 -0.35 47.25 -33.76
CA ALA A 125 -0.26 47.98 -35.02
C ALA A 125 0.85 47.43 -35.93
N THR A 126 2.05 47.22 -35.36
CA THR A 126 3.20 46.68 -36.09
C THR A 126 2.89 45.29 -36.66
N HIS A 127 2.29 44.40 -35.87
CA HIS A 127 1.89 43.08 -36.36
C HIS A 127 0.81 43.16 -37.46
N ALA A 128 -0.15 44.09 -37.36
CA ALA A 128 -1.17 44.27 -38.40
C ALA A 128 -0.55 44.79 -39.72
N GLU A 129 0.43 45.70 -39.65
CA GLU A 129 1.21 46.15 -40.80
C GLU A 129 2.00 45.00 -41.43
N HIS A 130 2.66 44.17 -40.61
CA HIS A 130 3.37 42.99 -41.09
C HIS A 130 2.44 41.97 -41.75
N VAL A 131 1.24 41.75 -41.21
CA VAL A 131 0.23 40.87 -41.82
C VAL A 131 -0.14 41.37 -43.22
N LEU A 132 -0.43 42.66 -43.37
CA LEU A 132 -0.76 43.26 -44.68
C LEU A 132 0.44 43.18 -45.65
N GLY A 133 1.64 43.50 -45.17
CA GLY A 133 2.87 43.43 -45.96
C GLY A 133 3.18 42.03 -46.47
N LYS A 134 3.14 41.02 -45.59
CA LYS A 134 3.43 39.61 -45.95
C LYS A 134 2.35 38.98 -46.83
N SER A 135 1.08 39.32 -46.60
CA SER A 135 -0.03 38.81 -47.43
C SER A 135 -0.23 39.56 -48.75
N GLY A 136 0.39 40.75 -48.90
CA GLY A 136 0.18 41.63 -50.06
C GLY A 136 -1.20 42.27 -50.13
N LEU A 137 -2.02 42.14 -49.07
CA LEU A 137 -3.38 42.64 -49.02
C LEU A 137 -3.41 44.12 -48.62
N ARG A 138 -4.35 44.88 -49.20
CA ARG A 138 -4.45 46.33 -49.02
C ARG A 138 -5.44 46.77 -47.95
N SER A 139 -6.17 45.85 -47.34
CA SER A 139 -7.18 46.19 -46.33
C SER A 139 -7.38 45.10 -45.29
N ARG A 140 -7.83 45.49 -44.09
CA ARG A 140 -8.21 44.58 -43.00
C ARG A 140 -9.35 43.65 -43.41
N ALA A 141 -10.29 44.15 -44.21
CA ALA A 141 -11.39 43.36 -44.74
C ALA A 141 -10.90 42.26 -45.70
N ALA A 142 -9.87 42.52 -46.51
CA ALA A 142 -9.27 41.50 -47.35
C ALA A 142 -8.56 40.42 -46.52
N VAL A 143 -7.89 40.81 -45.42
CA VAL A 143 -7.31 39.84 -44.47
C VAL A 143 -8.40 38.99 -43.81
N ALA A 144 -9.53 39.60 -43.42
CA ALA A 144 -10.68 38.87 -42.86
C ALA A 144 -11.23 37.83 -43.84
N ALA A 145 -11.47 38.22 -45.09
CA ALA A 145 -11.92 37.30 -46.14
C ALA A 145 -10.93 36.16 -46.38
N MET A 146 -9.63 36.45 -46.34
CA MET A 146 -8.57 35.45 -46.50
C MET A 146 -8.55 34.44 -45.34
N ILE A 147 -8.60 34.89 -44.08
CA ILE A 147 -8.61 33.99 -42.91
C ILE A 147 -9.83 33.07 -42.94
N THR A 148 -11.01 33.61 -43.26
CA THR A 148 -12.24 32.82 -43.37
C THR A 148 -12.16 31.81 -44.53
N SER A 149 -11.72 32.24 -45.71
CA SER A 149 -11.62 31.38 -46.89
C SER A 149 -10.63 30.22 -46.71
N LEU A 150 -9.56 30.43 -45.94
CA LEU A 150 -8.53 29.41 -45.66
C LEU A 150 -8.85 28.58 -44.40
N GLN A 151 -9.98 28.85 -43.73
CA GLN A 151 -10.32 28.30 -42.42
C GLN A 151 -9.11 28.40 -41.46
N ALA A 152 -8.47 29.58 -41.44
CA ALA A 152 -7.19 29.82 -40.78
C ALA A 152 -7.33 30.62 -39.48
N HIS A 153 -8.54 30.66 -38.90
CA HIS A 153 -8.75 31.23 -37.57
C HIS A 153 -7.91 30.47 -36.55
N THR A 154 -7.20 31.19 -35.69
CA THR A 154 -6.38 30.56 -34.65
C THR A 154 -7.17 30.32 -33.37
N LEU A 155 -6.89 29.22 -32.67
CA LEU A 155 -7.34 28.95 -31.30
C LEU A 155 -6.13 28.53 -30.42
N PRO A 156 -6.19 28.73 -29.09
CA PRO A 156 -7.21 29.49 -28.38
C PRO A 156 -7.00 31.00 -28.57
N VAL A 157 -8.03 31.72 -29.02
CA VAL A 157 -8.07 33.19 -28.97
C VAL A 157 -9.31 33.54 -28.14
N PRO A 158 -9.24 34.50 -27.20
CA PRO A 158 -10.38 34.83 -26.33
C PRO A 158 -11.62 35.15 -27.17
N PRO A 159 -12.69 34.33 -27.10
CA PRO A 159 -13.78 34.33 -28.07
C PRO A 159 -14.84 35.40 -27.79
N GLU A 160 -14.84 36.00 -26.59
CA GLU A 160 -15.94 36.80 -26.04
C GLU A 160 -16.25 38.09 -26.82
N SER A 161 -15.42 38.45 -27.82
CA SER A 161 -15.57 39.66 -28.63
C SER A 161 -15.34 39.43 -30.14
N LEU A 162 -15.11 38.20 -30.58
CA LEU A 162 -14.76 37.89 -31.97
C LEU A 162 -16.00 37.53 -32.80
N VAL A 163 -16.17 38.17 -33.95
CA VAL A 163 -17.08 37.67 -34.99
C VAL A 163 -16.44 36.47 -35.68
N LEU A 164 -16.91 35.27 -35.36
CA LEU A 164 -16.41 34.01 -35.93
C LEU A 164 -17.31 33.52 -37.07
N PRO A 165 -16.80 32.68 -38.00
CA PRO A 165 -17.64 31.98 -38.95
C PRO A 165 -18.75 31.18 -38.24
N PRO A 166 -19.98 31.10 -38.80
CA PRO A 166 -21.12 30.49 -38.11
C PRO A 166 -20.85 29.09 -37.55
N THR A 167 -20.16 28.23 -38.31
CA THR A 167 -19.85 26.86 -37.92
C THR A 167 -18.83 26.77 -36.78
N LEU A 168 -17.85 27.68 -36.74
CA LEU A 168 -16.87 27.77 -35.66
C LEU A 168 -17.50 28.42 -34.42
N ALA A 169 -18.35 29.43 -34.58
CA ALA A 169 -19.09 30.06 -33.50
C ALA A 169 -20.03 29.07 -32.81
N GLU A 170 -20.79 28.27 -33.58
CA GLU A 170 -21.65 27.20 -33.07
C GLU A 170 -20.83 26.18 -32.26
N LEU A 171 -19.69 25.72 -32.78
CA LEU A 171 -18.82 24.76 -32.11
C LEU A 171 -18.32 25.29 -30.75
N LEU A 172 -17.85 26.53 -30.70
CA LEU A 172 -17.31 27.10 -29.46
C LEU A 172 -18.40 27.48 -28.45
N SER A 173 -19.62 27.77 -28.92
CA SER A 173 -20.77 28.11 -28.06
C SER A 173 -21.55 26.90 -27.58
N ALA A 174 -21.43 25.74 -28.25
CA ALA A 174 -22.11 24.52 -27.87
C ALA A 174 -21.71 24.10 -26.44
N PRO A 175 -22.65 23.56 -25.63
CA PRO A 175 -22.32 23.11 -24.29
C PRO A 175 -21.31 21.96 -24.38
N VAL A 176 -20.42 21.89 -23.40
CA VAL A 176 -19.51 20.75 -23.26
C VAL A 176 -20.37 19.52 -22.98
N TRP A 177 -20.39 18.55 -23.90
CA TRP A 177 -21.10 17.31 -23.68
C TRP A 177 -20.44 16.53 -22.54
N ALA A 178 -21.14 16.40 -21.42
CA ALA A 178 -20.68 15.60 -20.30
C ALA A 178 -20.68 14.13 -20.72
N ILE A 179 -19.49 13.62 -21.06
CA ILE A 179 -19.31 12.20 -21.32
C ILE A 179 -19.62 11.48 -20.01
N PRO A 180 -20.64 10.60 -19.96
CA PRO A 180 -20.90 9.83 -18.76
C PRO A 180 -19.64 9.02 -18.47
N ALA A 181 -19.04 9.22 -17.28
CA ALA A 181 -17.96 8.37 -16.83
C ALA A 181 -18.46 6.93 -16.95
N ARG A 182 -17.79 6.11 -17.76
CA ARG A 182 -18.12 4.69 -17.84
C ARG A 182 -18.06 4.15 -16.41
N SER A 183 -19.22 3.86 -15.82
CA SER A 183 -19.29 2.93 -14.72
C SER A 183 -18.80 1.62 -15.31
N ARG A 184 -17.54 1.26 -15.03
CA ARG A 184 -17.16 -0.16 -15.07
C ARG A 184 -18.25 -0.87 -14.27
N PRO A 185 -18.83 -1.99 -14.75
CA PRO A 185 -19.75 -2.76 -13.91
C PRO A 185 -19.07 -2.90 -12.55
N ALA A 186 -19.73 -2.41 -11.49
CA ALA A 186 -19.10 -2.25 -10.20
C ALA A 186 -18.57 -3.62 -9.78
N MET A 187 -17.26 -3.80 -9.90
CA MET A 187 -16.65 -5.06 -9.51
C MET A 187 -16.87 -5.14 -8.00
N GLN A 188 -17.47 -6.25 -7.55
CA GLN A 188 -17.79 -6.45 -6.15
C GLN A 188 -16.56 -6.07 -5.29
N ALA A 189 -16.79 -5.13 -4.37
CA ALA A 189 -15.76 -4.67 -3.46
C ALA A 189 -15.28 -5.82 -2.60
N ILE A 190 -13.99 -5.84 -2.31
CA ILE A 190 -13.39 -6.77 -1.37
C ILE A 190 -13.55 -6.19 0.03
N THR A 191 -14.04 -6.96 0.99
CA THR A 191 -14.23 -6.51 2.37
C THR A 191 -13.36 -7.32 3.31
N VAL A 192 -12.51 -6.66 4.09
CA VAL A 192 -11.70 -7.30 5.14
C VAL A 192 -12.25 -6.97 6.53
N GLY A 193 -12.51 -7.99 7.32
CA GLY A 193 -12.81 -7.84 8.74
C GLY A 193 -11.52 -7.61 9.53
N LEU A 194 -11.45 -6.54 10.32
CA LEU A 194 -10.32 -6.26 11.21
C LEU A 194 -10.80 -6.37 12.65
N VAL A 195 -10.33 -7.36 13.41
CA VAL A 195 -10.76 -7.54 14.80
C VAL A 195 -9.59 -7.27 15.74
N TYR A 196 -9.69 -6.24 16.56
CA TYR A 196 -8.64 -5.87 17.52
C TYR A 196 -9.17 -5.89 18.96
N PRO A 197 -8.33 -6.22 19.95
CA PRO A 197 -8.73 -6.22 21.36
C PRO A 197 -9.16 -4.84 21.86
N THR A 198 -10.09 -4.80 22.81
CA THR A 198 -10.51 -3.60 23.56
C THR A 198 -10.45 -3.82 25.08
N GLY A 199 -10.62 -2.74 25.85
CA GLY A 199 -10.62 -2.78 27.32
C GLY A 199 -9.28 -3.20 27.93
N ALA A 200 -9.30 -3.98 29.02
CA ALA A 200 -8.09 -4.46 29.70
C ALA A 200 -7.18 -5.30 28.77
N SER A 201 -7.75 -5.93 27.75
CA SER A 201 -7.00 -6.70 26.74
C SER A 201 -6.33 -5.83 25.67
N ALA A 202 -6.67 -4.54 25.58
CA ALA A 202 -6.05 -3.59 24.67
C ALA A 202 -4.78 -2.92 25.21
N GLY A 203 -4.43 -3.15 26.49
CA GLY A 203 -3.35 -2.46 27.19
C GLY A 203 -1.92 -2.76 26.71
N GLY A 204 -1.74 -3.63 25.71
CA GLY A 204 -0.43 -3.92 25.13
C GLY A 204 0.09 -2.78 24.26
N SER A 205 1.39 -2.46 24.37
CA SER A 205 2.06 -1.42 23.57
C SER A 205 2.01 -1.67 22.06
N ASP A 206 1.63 -2.88 21.63
CA ASP A 206 1.54 -3.30 20.23
C ASP A 206 0.19 -3.06 19.55
N GLN A 207 -0.93 -3.03 20.28
CA GLN A 207 -2.27 -3.10 19.67
C GLN A 207 -2.58 -1.89 18.77
N ARG A 208 -2.24 -0.69 19.25
CA ARG A 208 -2.40 0.54 18.47
C ARG A 208 -1.51 0.51 17.21
N PRO A 209 -0.19 0.21 17.31
CA PRO A 209 0.66 0.02 16.16
C PRO A 209 0.13 -0.99 15.13
N MET A 210 -0.39 -2.14 15.56
CA MET A 210 -0.99 -3.16 14.68
C MET A 210 -2.14 -2.60 13.85
N ARG A 211 -3.12 -1.98 14.52
CA ARG A 211 -4.27 -1.36 13.85
C ARG A 211 -3.84 -0.27 12.86
N GLN A 212 -2.90 0.58 13.28
CA GLN A 212 -2.36 1.65 12.44
C GLN A 212 -1.61 1.10 11.21
N GLY A 213 -0.89 -0.01 11.36
CA GLY A 213 -0.23 -0.72 10.27
C GLY A 213 -1.22 -1.21 9.21
N ALA A 214 -2.25 -1.95 9.64
CA ALA A 214 -3.30 -2.44 8.74
C ALA A 214 -4.04 -1.28 8.03
N GLN A 215 -4.41 -0.23 8.76
CA GLN A 215 -5.07 0.95 8.20
C GLN A 215 -4.20 1.70 7.19
N LEU A 216 -2.88 1.76 7.41
CA LEU A 216 -1.96 2.37 6.45
C LEU A 216 -1.92 1.58 5.14
N ALA A 217 -1.84 0.25 5.22
CA ALA A 217 -1.87 -0.61 4.04
C ALA A 217 -3.17 -0.45 3.25
N LEU A 218 -4.32 -0.42 3.92
CA LEU A 218 -5.63 -0.23 3.28
C LEU A 218 -5.74 1.11 2.55
N ARG A 219 -5.32 2.21 3.19
CA ARG A 219 -5.31 3.54 2.53
C ARG A 219 -4.37 3.60 1.33
N GLU A 220 -3.25 2.90 1.38
CA GLU A 220 -2.33 2.80 0.24
C GLU A 220 -2.92 1.98 -0.91
N LEU A 221 -3.66 0.91 -0.61
CA LEU A 221 -4.42 0.15 -1.62
C LEU A 221 -5.50 1.01 -2.27
N GLU A 222 -6.29 1.73 -1.46
CA GLU A 222 -7.33 2.64 -1.94
C GLU A 222 -6.77 3.69 -2.92
N ARG A 223 -5.67 4.37 -2.56
CA ARG A 223 -5.01 5.36 -3.44
C ARG A 223 -4.49 4.76 -4.75
N ARG A 224 -4.25 3.46 -4.81
CA ARG A 224 -3.78 2.73 -6.01
C ARG A 224 -4.94 2.18 -6.85
N GLY A 225 -6.19 2.50 -6.50
CA GLY A 225 -7.37 1.97 -7.18
C GLY A 225 -7.80 0.58 -6.70
N GLY A 226 -7.37 0.20 -5.48
CA GLY A 226 -7.71 -1.06 -4.83
C GLY A 226 -6.91 -2.26 -5.34
N VAL A 227 -7.54 -3.43 -5.40
CA VAL A 227 -6.90 -4.71 -5.78
C VAL A 227 -7.53 -5.23 -7.07
N ALA A 228 -6.72 -5.38 -8.12
CA ALA A 228 -7.22 -5.75 -9.45
C ALA A 228 -8.42 -4.89 -9.91
N GLY A 229 -8.38 -3.58 -9.58
CA GLY A 229 -9.43 -2.61 -9.85
C GLY A 229 -10.69 -2.69 -8.98
N ARG A 230 -10.72 -3.57 -7.97
CA ARG A 230 -11.80 -3.66 -6.97
C ARG A 230 -11.47 -2.76 -5.78
N GLU A 231 -12.46 -1.99 -5.33
CA GLU A 231 -12.40 -1.28 -4.06
C GLU A 231 -12.13 -2.27 -2.91
N VAL A 232 -11.27 -1.89 -1.97
CA VAL A 232 -11.04 -2.66 -0.74
C VAL A 232 -11.61 -1.88 0.43
N ARG A 233 -12.59 -2.48 1.10
CA ARG A 233 -13.27 -1.94 2.29
C ARG A 233 -12.82 -2.69 3.52
N SER A 234 -12.91 -2.05 4.68
CA SER A 234 -12.64 -2.71 5.96
C SER A 234 -13.81 -2.56 6.91
N MET A 235 -14.15 -3.64 7.60
CA MET A 235 -15.06 -3.63 8.75
C MET A 235 -14.24 -3.82 10.01
N ALA A 236 -13.97 -2.74 10.73
CA ALA A 236 -13.20 -2.78 11.97
C ALA A 236 -14.12 -3.03 13.16
N VAL A 237 -13.79 -4.05 13.96
CA VAL A 237 -14.49 -4.40 15.19
C VAL A 237 -13.48 -4.43 16.32
N GLU A 238 -13.84 -3.79 17.42
CA GLU A 238 -13.14 -3.93 18.70
C GLU A 238 -13.85 -4.99 19.54
N ALA A 239 -13.11 -5.92 20.13
CA ALA A 239 -13.68 -7.05 20.86
C ALA A 239 -12.91 -7.35 22.15
N THR A 240 -13.60 -7.79 23.20
CA THR A 240 -12.95 -8.48 24.33
C THR A 240 -12.78 -9.97 24.01
N PRO A 241 -11.93 -10.72 24.72
CA PRO A 241 -11.77 -12.16 24.49
C PRO A 241 -13.08 -12.95 24.52
N GLU A 242 -14.03 -12.54 25.37
CA GLU A 242 -15.32 -13.21 25.58
C GLU A 242 -16.25 -13.07 24.38
N VAL A 243 -16.27 -11.89 23.74
CA VAL A 243 -17.13 -11.60 22.58
C VAL A 243 -16.42 -11.83 21.24
N LEU A 244 -15.14 -12.18 21.25
CA LEU A 244 -14.36 -12.44 20.04
C LEU A 244 -15.02 -13.47 19.10
N PRO A 245 -15.55 -14.62 19.57
CA PRO A 245 -16.20 -15.57 18.66
C PRO A 245 -17.45 -15.01 17.99
N GLU A 246 -18.25 -14.21 18.70
CA GLU A 246 -19.41 -13.54 18.12
C GLU A 246 -19.00 -12.52 17.07
N ALA A 247 -18.00 -11.68 17.37
CA ALA A 247 -17.47 -10.68 16.44
C ALA A 247 -16.97 -11.31 15.12
N VAL A 248 -16.22 -12.43 15.20
CA VAL A 248 -15.76 -13.15 14.00
C VAL A 248 -16.93 -13.78 13.24
N GLY A 249 -17.90 -14.35 13.96
CA GLY A 249 -19.12 -14.90 13.36
C GLY A 249 -19.94 -13.86 12.59
N THR A 250 -20.19 -12.71 13.20
CA THR A 250 -20.93 -11.61 12.56
C THR A 250 -20.22 -11.09 11.30
N LEU A 251 -18.89 -11.00 11.31
CA LEU A 251 -18.13 -10.61 10.12
C LEU A 251 -18.23 -11.68 9.02
N ALA A 252 -18.13 -12.96 9.36
CA ALA A 252 -18.30 -14.04 8.40
C ALA A 252 -19.72 -14.06 7.79
N GLU A 253 -20.75 -13.86 8.60
CA GLU A 253 -22.16 -13.75 8.17
C GLU A 253 -22.40 -12.51 7.30
N ALA A 254 -21.70 -11.41 7.57
CA ALA A 254 -21.71 -10.20 6.73
C ALA A 254 -20.99 -10.39 5.38
N GLY A 255 -20.35 -11.54 5.14
CA GLY A 255 -19.72 -11.87 3.87
C GLY A 255 -18.38 -11.18 3.62
N VAL A 256 -17.58 -10.96 4.67
CA VAL A 256 -16.19 -10.50 4.47
C VAL A 256 -15.35 -11.55 3.74
N ASP A 257 -14.40 -11.10 2.90
CA ASP A 257 -13.52 -11.96 2.10
C ASP A 257 -12.31 -12.49 2.89
N ALA A 258 -12.01 -11.89 4.06
CA ALA A 258 -11.04 -12.38 5.03
C ALA A 258 -11.22 -11.68 6.39
N VAL A 259 -10.71 -12.29 7.45
CA VAL A 259 -10.62 -11.71 8.80
C VAL A 259 -9.14 -11.63 9.22
N LEU A 260 -8.70 -10.44 9.63
CA LEU A 260 -7.40 -10.21 10.27
C LEU A 260 -7.61 -10.02 11.78
N LEU A 261 -6.98 -10.88 12.58
CA LEU A 261 -7.05 -10.80 14.05
C LEU A 261 -5.83 -10.08 14.62
N GLY A 262 -6.06 -9.16 15.54
CA GLY A 262 -5.07 -8.68 16.49
C GLY A 262 -4.69 -9.75 17.52
N ASN A 263 -3.86 -9.37 18.49
CA ASN A 263 -3.35 -10.32 19.48
C ASN A 263 -4.35 -10.47 20.63
N PHE A 264 -5.07 -11.58 20.64
CA PHE A 264 -5.96 -11.99 21.73
C PHE A 264 -5.29 -13.04 22.62
N HIS A 265 -5.78 -13.18 23.85
CA HIS A 265 -5.31 -14.26 24.72
C HIS A 265 -5.81 -15.61 24.18
N GLY A 266 -4.91 -16.59 24.11
CA GLY A 266 -5.03 -17.73 23.19
C GLY A 266 -6.23 -18.66 23.40
N ALA A 267 -6.85 -18.69 24.58
CA ALA A 267 -7.92 -19.65 24.87
C ALA A 267 -9.19 -19.46 24.03
N THR A 268 -9.53 -18.22 23.63
CA THR A 268 -10.78 -17.94 22.89
C THR A 268 -10.58 -17.90 21.37
N VAL A 269 -9.33 -17.85 20.91
CA VAL A 269 -8.99 -17.73 19.48
C VAL A 269 -9.44 -18.93 18.66
N PRO A 270 -9.25 -20.20 19.08
CA PRO A 270 -9.72 -21.35 18.30
C PRO A 270 -11.23 -21.35 18.10
N ALA A 271 -12.00 -21.04 19.15
CA ALA A 271 -13.46 -20.96 19.07
C ALA A 271 -13.90 -19.84 18.13
N ALA A 272 -13.21 -18.70 18.12
CA ALA A 272 -13.49 -17.61 17.21
C ALA A 272 -13.14 -17.96 15.76
N ALA A 273 -11.97 -18.54 15.51
CA ALA A 273 -11.55 -18.96 14.18
C ALA A 273 -12.52 -20.00 13.58
N ALA A 274 -13.06 -20.91 14.40
CA ALA A 274 -14.06 -21.89 13.96
C ALA A 274 -15.36 -21.25 13.46
N ARG A 275 -15.73 -20.04 13.94
CA ARG A 275 -16.95 -19.33 13.49
C ARG A 275 -16.86 -18.88 12.04
N ALA A 276 -15.67 -18.65 11.52
CA ALA A 276 -15.43 -18.35 10.10
C ALA A 276 -15.43 -19.60 9.20
N GLY A 277 -15.35 -20.81 9.78
CA GLY A 277 -15.16 -22.06 9.04
C GLY A 277 -16.34 -22.46 8.17
N GLY A 278 -17.57 -22.23 8.62
CA GLY A 278 -18.77 -22.54 7.83
C GLY A 278 -18.85 -21.80 6.49
N ALA A 279 -18.38 -20.56 6.45
CA ALA A 279 -18.25 -19.75 5.23
C ALA A 279 -16.88 -19.91 4.54
N GLY A 280 -15.96 -20.66 5.13
CA GLY A 280 -14.59 -20.82 4.67
C GLY A 280 -13.79 -19.52 4.62
N VAL A 281 -14.18 -18.48 5.37
CA VAL A 281 -13.53 -17.16 5.33
C VAL A 281 -12.10 -17.30 5.87
N PRO A 282 -11.05 -16.89 5.13
CA PRO A 282 -9.67 -16.93 5.62
C PRO A 282 -9.52 -16.10 6.89
N VAL A 283 -8.92 -16.67 7.93
CA VAL A 283 -8.57 -15.99 9.18
C VAL A 283 -7.05 -15.92 9.28
N VAL A 284 -6.50 -14.70 9.30
CA VAL A 284 -5.05 -14.48 9.37
C VAL A 284 -4.70 -13.77 10.67
N HIS A 285 -3.61 -14.18 11.33
CA HIS A 285 -3.14 -13.55 12.57
C HIS A 285 -1.62 -13.65 12.73
N SER A 286 -1.04 -12.86 13.64
CA SER A 286 0.38 -12.96 14.03
C SER A 286 0.59 -13.37 15.49
N MET A 287 -0.43 -13.89 16.16
CA MET A 287 -0.29 -14.49 17.49
C MET A 287 0.61 -15.71 17.43
N VAL A 288 1.52 -15.85 18.40
CA VAL A 288 2.24 -17.10 18.65
C VAL A 288 1.32 -18.04 19.42
N ALA A 289 0.60 -18.91 18.72
CA ALA A 289 -0.45 -19.78 19.26
C ALA A 289 -0.24 -21.25 18.83
N PRO A 290 0.73 -21.97 19.45
CA PRO A 290 1.07 -23.32 19.04
C PRO A 290 -0.11 -24.30 19.15
N GLY A 291 -0.95 -24.16 20.18
CA GLY A 291 -2.19 -24.94 20.31
C GLY A 291 -3.18 -24.77 19.14
N LEU A 292 -3.25 -23.58 18.53
CA LEU A 292 -4.08 -23.33 17.35
C LEU A 292 -3.45 -23.92 16.09
N ALA A 293 -2.15 -23.73 15.88
CA ALA A 293 -1.43 -24.36 14.76
C ALA A 293 -1.57 -25.90 14.84
N ALA A 294 -1.41 -26.50 16.01
CA ALA A 294 -1.61 -27.93 16.22
C ALA A 294 -3.08 -28.37 16.03
N ALA A 295 -4.06 -27.49 16.22
CA ALA A 295 -5.46 -27.79 15.91
C ALA A 295 -5.71 -27.78 14.39
N VAL A 296 -5.13 -26.81 13.67
CA VAL A 296 -5.17 -26.75 12.19
C VAL A 296 -4.51 -27.99 11.58
N ASP A 297 -3.37 -28.42 12.12
CA ASP A 297 -2.65 -29.61 11.64
C ASP A 297 -3.44 -30.91 11.85
N ARG A 298 -4.14 -31.03 12.98
CA ARG A 298 -4.98 -32.20 13.29
C ARG A 298 -6.29 -32.24 12.51
N ASP A 299 -6.90 -31.09 12.24
CA ASP A 299 -8.17 -30.99 11.52
C ASP A 299 -8.13 -29.89 10.44
N PRO A 300 -7.40 -30.13 9.33
CA PRO A 300 -7.31 -29.18 8.23
C PRO A 300 -8.63 -29.01 7.48
N HIS A 301 -9.59 -29.93 7.65
CA HIS A 301 -10.92 -29.79 7.06
C HIS A 301 -11.75 -28.72 7.77
N ALA A 302 -11.73 -28.68 9.10
CA ALA A 302 -12.48 -27.70 9.87
C ALA A 302 -11.75 -26.36 10.02
N LEU A 303 -10.41 -26.36 10.06
CA LEU A 303 -9.59 -25.18 10.39
C LEU A 303 -8.59 -24.78 9.31
N GLY A 304 -8.63 -25.41 8.13
CA GLY A 304 -7.72 -25.09 7.02
C GLY A 304 -7.83 -23.65 6.50
N HIS A 305 -8.83 -22.88 6.91
CA HIS A 305 -8.94 -21.45 6.60
C HIS A 305 -8.13 -20.54 7.55
N VAL A 306 -7.42 -21.09 8.55
CA VAL A 306 -6.69 -20.32 9.58
C VAL A 306 -5.19 -20.27 9.30
N PHE A 307 -4.59 -19.08 9.30
CA PHE A 307 -3.21 -18.84 8.92
C PHE A 307 -2.46 -18.03 9.99
N GLN A 308 -1.37 -18.61 10.52
CA GLN A 308 -0.51 -17.94 11.49
C GLN A 308 0.72 -17.37 10.78
N ALA A 309 0.93 -16.07 10.88
CA ALA A 309 1.99 -15.35 10.16
C ALA A 309 3.41 -15.68 10.60
N CYS A 310 3.58 -16.16 11.82
CA CYS A 310 4.87 -16.36 12.45
C CYS A 310 5.06 -17.83 12.89
N ALA A 311 6.31 -18.18 13.16
CA ALA A 311 6.64 -19.44 13.79
C ALA A 311 6.16 -19.49 15.26
N ASP A 312 6.19 -20.69 15.83
CA ASP A 312 5.80 -20.92 17.22
C ASP A 312 6.90 -20.50 18.21
N GLU A 313 6.54 -20.47 19.49
CA GLU A 313 7.42 -20.05 20.59
C GLU A 313 8.75 -20.84 20.63
N THR A 314 8.74 -22.10 20.18
CA THR A 314 9.94 -22.94 20.16
C THR A 314 11.07 -22.31 19.32
N ALA A 315 10.72 -21.55 18.26
CA ALA A 315 11.72 -20.85 17.44
C ALA A 315 12.50 -19.80 18.25
N TYR A 316 11.87 -19.16 19.25
CA TYR A 316 12.56 -18.24 20.16
C TYR A 316 13.55 -18.96 21.08
N LEU A 317 13.20 -20.16 21.55
CA LEU A 317 14.10 -20.96 22.38
C LEU A 317 15.33 -21.43 21.59
N TYR A 318 15.14 -21.95 20.37
CA TYR A 318 16.27 -22.33 19.51
C TYR A 318 17.12 -21.12 19.12
N GLY A 319 16.48 -19.98 18.85
CA GLY A 319 17.14 -18.71 18.62
C GLY A 319 17.95 -18.19 19.81
N PHE A 320 17.44 -18.38 21.03
CA PHE A 320 18.17 -18.08 22.27
C PHE A 320 19.45 -18.92 22.36
N LEU A 321 19.35 -20.24 22.20
CA LEU A 321 20.49 -21.16 22.27
C LEU A 321 21.54 -20.84 21.19
N ARG A 322 21.12 -20.53 19.95
CA ARG A 322 22.01 -20.03 18.91
C ARG A 322 22.68 -18.71 19.30
N THR A 323 21.92 -17.77 19.85
CA THR A 323 22.47 -16.46 20.24
C THR A 323 23.52 -16.60 21.33
N LEU A 324 23.31 -17.48 22.32
CA LEU A 324 24.33 -17.76 23.33
C LEU A 324 25.61 -18.28 22.70
N ARG A 325 25.51 -19.22 21.76
CA ARG A 325 26.66 -19.73 21.01
C ARG A 325 27.36 -18.62 20.22
N THR A 326 26.63 -17.80 19.48
CA THR A 326 27.20 -16.67 18.73
C THR A 326 27.95 -15.70 19.64
N LEU A 327 27.41 -15.41 20.83
CA LEU A 327 28.05 -14.53 21.80
C LEU A 327 29.30 -15.15 22.43
N GLU A 328 29.30 -16.46 22.66
CA GLU A 328 30.45 -17.20 23.16
C GLU A 328 31.56 -17.32 22.11
N ASP A 329 31.23 -17.74 20.89
CA ASP A 329 32.16 -17.93 19.77
C ASP A 329 32.85 -16.60 19.38
N SER A 330 32.15 -15.47 19.49
CA SER A 330 32.70 -14.14 19.24
C SER A 330 33.51 -13.55 20.42
N GLY A 331 33.49 -14.20 21.59
CA GLY A 331 34.07 -13.67 22.83
C GLY A 331 33.31 -12.46 23.40
N ALA A 332 32.15 -12.10 22.85
CA ALA A 332 31.31 -11.01 23.34
C ALA A 332 30.61 -11.31 24.67
N TRP A 333 30.66 -12.57 25.11
CA TRP A 333 30.23 -13.06 26.41
C TRP A 333 30.97 -14.36 26.74
N CYS A 334 31.43 -14.50 27.99
CA CYS A 334 32.00 -15.75 28.48
C CYS A 334 31.12 -16.28 29.62
N PRO A 335 30.43 -17.41 29.44
CA PRO A 335 29.59 -17.96 30.51
C PRO A 335 30.42 -18.43 31.69
N HIS A 336 29.95 -18.17 32.91
CA HIS A 336 30.60 -18.67 34.14
C HIS A 336 30.27 -20.14 34.45
N GLY A 337 29.38 -20.75 33.69
CA GLY A 337 28.96 -22.15 33.85
C GLY A 337 28.02 -22.58 32.73
N ARG A 338 27.56 -23.84 32.78
CA ARG A 338 26.67 -24.43 31.77
C ARG A 338 25.23 -24.61 32.26
N GLN A 339 24.78 -23.73 33.13
CA GLN A 339 23.42 -23.75 33.71
C GLN A 339 22.56 -22.65 33.09
N LEU A 340 21.35 -22.98 32.68
CA LEU A 340 20.35 -22.05 32.15
C LEU A 340 19.08 -22.07 33.00
N ALA A 341 18.38 -20.94 33.01
CA ALA A 341 17.02 -20.84 33.54
C ALA A 341 16.03 -20.49 32.42
N LEU A 342 14.84 -21.09 32.45
CA LEU A 342 13.75 -20.78 31.53
C LEU A 342 12.54 -20.28 32.30
N LEU A 343 12.07 -19.08 31.97
CA LEU A 343 10.85 -18.47 32.51
C LEU A 343 9.83 -18.41 31.37
N LEU A 344 8.85 -19.32 31.41
CA LEU A 344 7.89 -19.50 30.33
C LEU A 344 6.50 -19.04 30.78
N ARG A 345 5.81 -18.24 29.96
CA ARG A 345 4.38 -17.93 30.20
C ARG A 345 3.57 -19.22 30.32
N ARG A 346 2.53 -19.22 31.15
CA ARG A 346 1.71 -20.41 31.44
C ARG A 346 1.23 -21.17 30.19
N SER A 347 0.75 -20.47 29.17
CA SER A 347 0.27 -21.10 27.93
C SER A 347 1.37 -21.90 27.23
N THR A 348 2.54 -21.29 27.04
CA THR A 348 3.72 -21.96 26.49
C THR A 348 4.16 -23.13 27.36
N PHE A 349 4.23 -22.93 28.68
CA PHE A 349 4.67 -23.98 29.60
C PHE A 349 3.75 -25.22 29.52
N ASN A 350 2.44 -25.01 29.42
CA ASN A 350 1.46 -26.09 29.34
C ASN A 350 1.52 -26.86 28.01
N GLU A 351 1.90 -26.19 26.92
CA GLU A 351 1.99 -26.81 25.58
C GLU A 351 3.35 -27.49 25.34
N MET A 352 4.41 -27.05 26.02
CA MET A 352 5.76 -27.60 25.86
C MET A 352 6.03 -28.72 26.85
N SER A 353 6.37 -29.91 26.35
CA SER A 353 6.80 -31.00 27.24
C SER A 353 8.17 -30.72 27.87
N ALA A 354 8.30 -30.98 29.17
CA ALA A 354 9.56 -30.84 29.90
C ALA A 354 10.70 -31.63 29.24
N ALA A 355 10.42 -32.85 28.76
CA ALA A 355 11.40 -33.67 28.05
C ALA A 355 11.91 -33.01 26.75
N ARG A 356 11.06 -32.31 25.99
CA ARG A 356 11.46 -31.61 24.77
C ARG A 356 12.33 -30.39 25.09
N LEU A 357 11.96 -29.63 26.13
CA LEU A 357 12.75 -28.50 26.64
C LEU A 357 14.14 -28.94 27.07
N THR A 358 14.22 -29.93 27.96
CA THR A 358 15.49 -30.47 28.47
C THR A 358 16.38 -30.96 27.33
N ARG A 359 15.82 -31.74 26.40
CA ARG A 359 16.58 -32.27 25.27
C ARG A 359 17.14 -31.17 24.36
N ALA A 360 16.36 -30.13 24.08
CA ALA A 360 16.81 -29.00 23.27
C ALA A 360 18.01 -28.28 23.91
N VAL A 361 17.96 -28.07 25.22
CA VAL A 361 19.00 -27.40 26.01
C VAL A 361 20.25 -28.27 26.12
N GLU A 362 20.11 -29.56 26.43
CA GLU A 362 21.22 -30.52 26.52
C GLU A 362 21.93 -30.71 25.18
N THR A 363 21.18 -30.79 24.08
CA THR A 363 21.75 -30.89 22.73
C THR A 363 22.59 -29.67 22.37
N ALA A 364 22.28 -28.50 22.92
CA ALA A 364 23.06 -27.29 22.76
C ALA A 364 24.25 -27.18 23.74
N GLY A 365 24.51 -28.21 24.57
CA GLY A 365 25.64 -28.23 25.51
C GLY A 365 25.37 -27.53 26.85
N TRP A 366 24.10 -27.35 27.21
CA TRP A 366 23.67 -26.66 28.44
C TRP A 366 22.84 -27.60 29.33
N ASN A 367 22.72 -27.24 30.61
CA ASN A 367 21.84 -27.91 31.57
C ASN A 367 20.78 -26.93 32.08
N LEU A 368 19.63 -27.45 32.50
CA LEU A 368 18.57 -26.66 33.11
C LEU A 368 18.73 -26.63 34.63
N ALA A 369 19.01 -25.45 35.18
CA ALA A 369 19.00 -25.22 36.62
C ALA A 369 17.59 -24.91 37.14
N MET A 370 16.75 -24.30 36.29
CA MET A 370 15.43 -23.81 36.67
C MET A 370 14.51 -23.73 35.44
N VAL A 371 13.27 -24.19 35.59
CA VAL A 371 12.19 -23.96 34.63
C VAL A 371 10.97 -23.53 35.43
N GLU A 372 10.45 -22.33 35.16
CA GLU A 372 9.27 -21.80 35.84
C GLU A 372 8.16 -21.47 34.87
N SER A 373 6.93 -21.73 35.32
CA SER A 373 5.72 -21.25 34.70
C SER A 373 5.36 -19.87 35.28
N VAL A 374 5.24 -18.87 34.43
CA VAL A 374 5.03 -17.46 34.80
C VAL A 374 3.57 -17.07 34.54
N ASP A 375 2.91 -16.59 35.60
CA ASP A 375 1.68 -15.81 35.48
C ASP A 375 2.04 -14.37 35.15
N GLU A 376 1.77 -13.94 33.93
CA GLU A 376 2.15 -12.62 33.42
C GLU A 376 1.52 -11.47 34.21
N GLN A 377 0.47 -11.73 35.00
CA GLN A 377 -0.24 -10.71 35.79
C GLN A 377 0.17 -10.69 37.27
N HIS A 378 0.60 -11.82 37.82
CA HIS A 378 0.77 -12.00 39.27
C HIS A 378 2.05 -12.77 39.65
N ALA A 379 3.06 -12.74 38.78
CA ALA A 379 4.32 -13.44 39.05
C ALA A 379 5.03 -12.89 40.29
N PRO A 380 5.50 -13.75 41.21
CA PRO A 380 6.23 -13.33 42.40
C PRO A 380 7.70 -13.06 42.04
N TRP A 381 7.97 -11.94 41.38
CA TRP A 381 9.29 -11.63 40.79
C TRP A 381 10.44 -11.62 41.79
N GLU A 382 10.22 -11.20 43.03
CA GLU A 382 11.24 -11.21 44.09
C GLU A 382 11.62 -12.63 44.50
N VAL A 383 10.68 -13.58 44.45
CA VAL A 383 10.93 -14.99 44.73
C VAL A 383 11.70 -15.62 43.57
N ILE A 384 11.31 -15.30 42.34
CA ILE A 384 12.01 -15.75 41.12
C ILE A 384 13.45 -15.21 41.11
N ALA A 385 13.66 -13.93 41.45
CA ALA A 385 14.98 -13.33 41.52
C ALA A 385 15.88 -14.02 42.58
N ARG A 386 15.36 -14.32 43.77
CA ARG A 386 16.13 -15.09 44.78
C ARG A 386 16.52 -16.47 44.28
N ARG A 387 15.60 -17.18 43.60
CA ARG A 387 15.91 -18.48 42.99
C ARG A 387 16.99 -18.37 41.91
N LEU A 388 16.97 -17.31 41.09
CA LEU A 388 18.03 -17.05 40.12
C LEU A 388 19.38 -16.76 40.79
N GLU A 389 19.40 -16.03 41.90
CA GLU A 389 20.61 -15.82 42.72
C GLU A 389 21.14 -17.17 43.25
N ASP A 390 20.28 -17.99 43.84
CA ASP A 390 20.64 -19.27 44.48
C ASP A 390 21.14 -20.31 43.45
N THR A 391 20.51 -20.36 42.28
CA THR A 391 20.86 -21.31 41.21
C THR A 391 22.01 -20.81 40.31
N ASN A 392 22.27 -19.49 40.32
CA ASN A 392 23.33 -18.82 39.57
C ASN A 392 23.49 -19.28 38.10
N PRO A 393 22.42 -19.27 37.29
CA PRO A 393 22.51 -19.66 35.88
C PRO A 393 23.35 -18.65 35.08
N ALA A 394 24.03 -19.14 34.05
CA ALA A 394 24.77 -18.31 33.11
C ALA A 394 23.85 -17.36 32.33
N ALA A 395 22.68 -17.84 31.92
CA ALA A 395 21.68 -17.05 31.24
C ALA A 395 20.25 -17.50 31.61
N VAL A 396 19.31 -16.56 31.51
CA VAL A 396 17.89 -16.78 31.69
C VAL A 396 17.12 -16.38 30.43
N PHE A 397 16.30 -17.29 29.93
CA PHE A 397 15.37 -17.05 28.84
C PHE A 397 14.00 -16.69 29.38
N LEU A 398 13.46 -15.56 28.93
CA LEU A 398 12.08 -15.17 29.14
C LEU A 398 11.32 -15.33 27.83
N SER A 399 10.23 -16.12 27.83
CA SER A 399 9.33 -16.23 26.69
C SER A 399 8.69 -14.88 26.33
N ILE A 400 7.79 -14.86 25.35
CA ILE A 400 7.01 -13.65 25.04
C ILE A 400 6.16 -13.28 26.27
N LEU A 401 6.60 -12.25 27.01
CA LEU A 401 5.90 -11.69 28.16
C LEU A 401 5.41 -10.27 27.82
N PRO A 402 4.32 -9.81 28.45
CA PRO A 402 3.94 -8.40 28.38
C PRO A 402 5.06 -7.48 28.85
N GLU A 403 5.17 -6.28 28.27
CA GLU A 403 6.21 -5.29 28.60
C GLU A 403 6.27 -4.99 30.11
N GLN A 404 5.11 -4.91 30.77
CA GLN A 404 5.01 -4.66 32.21
C GLN A 404 5.63 -5.78 33.05
N ALA A 405 5.36 -7.05 32.70
CA ALA A 405 5.93 -8.22 33.36
C ALA A 405 7.46 -8.27 33.18
N LEU A 406 7.95 -7.97 31.96
CA LEU A 406 9.37 -7.85 31.69
C LEU A 406 10.02 -6.74 32.53
N ARG A 407 9.38 -5.57 32.64
CA ARG A 407 9.88 -4.45 33.45
C ARG A 407 10.01 -4.83 34.93
N GLU A 408 9.01 -5.50 35.49
CA GLU A 408 9.03 -5.97 36.88
C GLU A 408 10.12 -7.02 37.11
N PHE A 409 10.28 -7.98 36.20
CA PHE A 409 11.38 -8.94 36.24
C PHE A 409 12.75 -8.25 36.24
N LEU A 410 12.97 -7.31 35.30
CA LEU A 410 14.24 -6.59 35.20
C LEU A 410 14.51 -5.77 36.47
N ALA A 411 13.48 -5.10 37.02
CA ALA A 411 13.60 -4.36 38.27
C ALA A 411 13.97 -5.26 39.46
N ALA A 412 13.33 -6.42 39.58
CA ALA A 412 13.61 -7.40 40.64
C ALA A 412 15.01 -8.01 40.54
N THR A 413 15.62 -8.01 39.35
CA THR A 413 16.93 -8.63 39.09
C THR A 413 18.10 -7.65 39.06
N VAL A 414 17.88 -6.34 39.19
CA VAL A 414 18.96 -5.33 39.27
C VAL A 414 19.92 -5.60 40.43
N ALA A 415 19.41 -6.13 41.55
CA ALA A 415 20.18 -6.38 42.76
C ALA A 415 20.88 -7.75 42.80
N LEU A 416 20.77 -8.56 41.74
CA LEU A 416 21.46 -9.85 41.67
C LEU A 416 22.97 -9.65 41.72
N ARG A 417 23.66 -10.47 42.50
CA ARG A 417 25.14 -10.50 42.53
C ARG A 417 25.68 -11.46 41.48
N THR A 418 24.85 -12.37 40.99
CA THR A 418 25.17 -13.26 39.87
C THR A 418 25.22 -12.51 38.55
N ARG A 419 26.08 -12.96 37.63
CA ARG A 419 26.20 -12.39 36.28
C ARG A 419 25.34 -13.16 35.28
N THR A 420 24.04 -13.25 35.55
CA THR A 420 23.09 -13.94 34.68
C THR A 420 22.72 -13.04 33.49
N LEU A 421 22.97 -13.51 32.28
CA LEU A 421 22.53 -12.82 31.05
C LEU A 421 21.02 -12.97 30.89
N ALA A 422 20.28 -11.85 30.82
CA ALA A 422 18.85 -11.85 30.54
C ALA A 422 18.60 -11.82 29.03
N TYR A 423 17.77 -12.76 28.55
CA TYR A 423 17.31 -12.84 27.17
C TYR A 423 15.79 -12.86 27.11
N THR A 424 15.16 -12.03 26.29
CA THR A 424 13.69 -11.99 26.14
C THR A 424 13.22 -12.04 24.68
N ALA A 425 11.93 -12.33 24.48
CA ALA A 425 11.28 -12.37 23.19
C ALA A 425 10.28 -11.21 23.01
N TRP A 426 10.21 -10.67 21.79
CA TRP A 426 9.14 -9.80 21.27
C TRP A 426 8.92 -8.42 21.92
N ALA A 427 8.75 -8.30 23.23
CA ALA A 427 8.36 -7.04 23.88
C ALA A 427 9.23 -5.82 23.50
N PRO A 428 10.56 -5.96 23.30
CA PRO A 428 11.39 -4.85 22.84
C PRO A 428 11.11 -4.35 21.41
N THR A 429 10.26 -5.02 20.63
CA THR A 429 9.82 -4.52 19.31
C THR A 429 8.88 -3.32 19.40
N ALA A 430 8.26 -3.11 20.57
CA ALA A 430 7.29 -2.04 20.77
C ALA A 430 7.92 -0.65 20.55
N PRO A 431 7.21 0.30 19.91
CA PRO A 431 7.69 1.67 19.77
C PRO A 431 8.05 2.30 21.11
N GLY A 432 9.19 2.98 21.22
CA GLY A 432 9.62 3.69 22.43
C GLY A 432 9.93 2.79 23.64
N PHE A 433 10.18 1.49 23.43
CA PHE A 433 10.48 0.54 24.50
C PHE A 433 11.67 0.98 25.37
N THR A 434 12.80 1.34 24.74
CA THR A 434 14.03 1.73 25.47
C THR A 434 13.85 3.03 26.26
N GLU A 435 13.04 3.95 25.77
CA GLU A 435 12.69 5.21 26.45
C GLU A 435 11.87 4.94 27.71
N ARG A 436 10.89 4.02 27.65
CA ARG A 436 10.05 3.66 28.80
C ARG A 436 10.78 2.85 29.86
N LEU A 437 11.65 1.92 29.46
CA LEU A 437 12.41 1.10 30.41
C LEU A 437 13.68 1.80 30.92
N GLY A 438 14.19 2.80 30.22
CA GLY A 438 15.39 3.53 30.60
C GLY A 438 16.58 2.59 30.84
N SER A 439 17.25 2.77 31.97
CA SER A 439 18.44 1.98 32.34
C SER A 439 18.17 0.48 32.50
N LEU A 440 16.93 0.06 32.78
CA LEU A 440 16.57 -1.36 32.90
C LEU A 440 16.74 -2.10 31.57
N SER A 441 16.63 -1.40 30.44
CA SER A 441 16.80 -1.99 29.12
C SER A 441 18.27 -2.20 28.74
N GLN A 442 19.22 -1.56 29.43
CA GLN A 442 20.62 -1.56 29.02
C GLN A 442 21.25 -2.95 29.14
N GLY A 443 21.87 -3.42 28.06
CA GLY A 443 22.51 -4.73 28.00
C GLY A 443 21.56 -5.90 27.78
N LEU A 444 20.24 -5.68 27.81
CA LEU A 444 19.23 -6.70 27.53
C LEU A 444 19.46 -7.29 26.13
N VAL A 445 19.53 -8.61 26.06
CA VAL A 445 19.54 -9.35 24.80
C VAL A 445 18.10 -9.76 24.51
N TRP A 446 17.68 -9.66 23.26
CA TRP A 446 16.34 -10.06 22.88
C TRP A 446 16.26 -10.54 21.43
N SER A 447 15.16 -11.18 21.06
CA SER A 447 14.91 -11.53 19.67
C SER A 447 13.48 -11.40 19.22
N THR A 448 13.30 -11.46 17.90
CA THR A 448 12.03 -11.72 17.23
C THR A 448 12.19 -12.70 16.09
N VAL A 449 11.18 -13.53 15.84
CA VAL A 449 11.09 -14.43 14.66
C VAL A 449 10.12 -13.88 13.60
N VAL A 450 9.67 -12.65 13.78
CA VAL A 450 8.87 -11.88 12.82
C VAL A 450 9.08 -10.40 13.13
N GLY A 451 9.80 -9.67 12.29
CA GLY A 451 10.22 -8.33 12.65
C GLY A 451 10.99 -7.60 11.57
N VAL A 452 11.15 -6.30 11.79
CA VAL A 452 11.73 -5.38 10.83
C VAL A 452 13.25 -5.42 10.92
N ARG A 453 13.90 -5.61 9.77
CA ARG A 453 15.32 -5.32 9.57
C ARG A 453 15.50 -3.99 8.86
N GLU A 454 16.66 -3.40 9.01
CA GLU A 454 17.05 -2.22 8.25
C GLU A 454 17.14 -2.55 6.75
N THR A 455 16.15 -2.10 5.99
CA THR A 455 16.09 -2.22 4.54
C THR A 455 15.54 -0.92 3.94
N PRO A 456 15.75 -0.65 2.64
CA PRO A 456 15.10 0.48 1.97
C PRO A 456 13.57 0.42 2.07
N GLN A 457 12.98 -0.78 1.99
CA GLN A 457 11.54 -0.99 2.13
C GLN A 457 11.04 -0.63 3.55
N ALA A 458 11.75 -1.08 4.58
CA ALA A 458 11.44 -0.74 5.97
C ALA A 458 11.59 0.75 6.27
N THR A 459 12.65 1.37 5.75
CA THR A 459 12.87 2.82 5.88
C THR A 459 11.72 3.61 5.25
N ALA A 460 11.31 3.24 4.03
CA ALA A 460 10.21 3.89 3.34
C ALA A 460 8.86 3.66 4.06
N PHE A 461 8.62 2.46 4.58
CA PHE A 461 7.45 2.18 5.43
C PHE A 461 7.44 3.07 6.68
N ALA A 462 8.55 3.14 7.42
CA ALA A 462 8.64 3.95 8.63
C ALA A 462 8.41 5.44 8.35
N GLN A 463 8.92 5.97 7.23
CA GLN A 463 8.64 7.35 6.79
C GLN A 463 7.15 7.58 6.55
N ARG A 464 6.47 6.69 5.81
CA ARG A 464 5.03 6.80 5.55
C ARG A 464 4.19 6.64 6.81
N TYR A 465 4.61 5.76 7.71
CA TYR A 465 3.95 5.55 8.99
C TYR A 465 4.06 6.80 9.88
N ARG A 466 5.26 7.37 10.03
CA ARG A 466 5.49 8.63 10.77
C ARG A 466 4.71 9.79 10.16
N ALA A 467 4.68 9.90 8.83
CA ALA A 467 3.88 10.93 8.15
C ALA A 467 2.37 10.79 8.43
N ALA A 468 1.87 9.56 8.59
CA ALA A 468 0.46 9.29 8.84
C ALA A 468 0.04 9.43 10.32
N TYR A 469 0.95 9.14 11.26
CA TYR A 469 0.57 8.96 12.68
C TYR A 469 1.46 9.71 13.69
N GLY A 470 2.55 10.35 13.25
CA GLY A 470 3.44 11.15 14.10
C GLY A 470 4.34 10.37 15.06
N GLY A 471 4.29 9.03 15.08
CA GLY A 471 5.06 8.16 15.98
C GLY A 471 5.89 7.11 15.24
N ASP A 472 6.83 6.48 15.94
CA ASP A 472 7.63 5.38 15.39
C ASP A 472 6.80 4.09 15.26
N PRO A 473 6.94 3.32 14.17
CA PRO A 473 6.22 2.05 14.01
C PRO A 473 6.75 0.91 14.90
N GLY A 474 7.91 1.09 15.54
CA GLY A 474 8.62 0.01 16.21
C GLY A 474 9.21 -1.01 15.22
N LEU A 475 9.61 -2.16 15.74
CA LEU A 475 10.30 -3.21 14.98
C LEU A 475 9.44 -4.45 14.73
N GLY A 476 8.15 -4.39 15.01
CA GLY A 476 7.26 -5.55 14.94
C GLY A 476 5.85 -5.18 14.50
N ALA A 477 4.97 -4.98 15.48
CA ALA A 477 3.52 -5.10 15.31
C ALA A 477 2.90 -4.26 14.18
N ALA A 478 3.34 -3.01 13.98
CA ALA A 478 2.86 -2.17 12.88
C ALA A 478 3.22 -2.71 11.50
N ALA A 479 4.47 -3.10 11.30
CA ALA A 479 4.94 -3.65 10.03
C ALA A 479 4.26 -4.99 9.73
N VAL A 480 4.10 -5.83 10.75
CA VAL A 480 3.43 -7.13 10.60
C VAL A 480 2.01 -6.98 10.09
N HIS A 481 1.20 -6.14 10.72
CA HIS A 481 -0.20 -5.95 10.30
C HIS A 481 -0.33 -5.17 8.99
N TYR A 482 0.62 -4.30 8.66
CA TYR A 482 0.71 -3.69 7.34
C TYR A 482 0.97 -4.75 6.26
N ASP A 483 1.87 -5.69 6.52
CA ASP A 483 2.19 -6.76 5.59
C ASP A 483 1.04 -7.77 5.47
N LEU A 484 0.35 -8.15 6.55
CA LEU A 484 -0.77 -9.10 6.47
C LEU A 484 -1.93 -8.62 5.59
N VAL A 485 -2.23 -7.32 5.59
CA VAL A 485 -3.17 -6.75 4.62
C VAL A 485 -2.66 -6.91 3.19
N ARG A 486 -1.35 -6.75 2.97
CA ARG A 486 -0.73 -6.87 1.64
C ARG A 486 -0.58 -8.32 1.17
N VAL A 487 -0.38 -9.25 2.09
CA VAL A 487 -0.45 -10.71 1.85
C VAL A 487 -1.84 -11.07 1.30
N LEU A 488 -2.90 -10.62 1.97
CA LEU A 488 -4.27 -10.81 1.50
C LEU A 488 -4.50 -10.13 0.14
N ALA A 489 -4.02 -8.90 -0.03
CA ALA A 489 -4.12 -8.18 -1.30
C ALA A 489 -3.41 -8.90 -2.46
N ALA A 490 -2.26 -9.52 -2.22
CA ALA A 490 -1.56 -10.33 -3.21
C ALA A 490 -2.37 -11.57 -3.59
N ALA A 491 -2.95 -12.26 -2.61
CA ALA A 491 -3.79 -13.43 -2.84
C ALA A 491 -5.05 -13.08 -3.65
N TRP A 492 -5.75 -12.01 -3.29
CA TRP A 492 -6.92 -11.53 -4.03
C TRP A 492 -6.58 -11.07 -5.44
N ALA A 493 -5.40 -10.48 -5.66
CA ALA A 493 -4.93 -10.08 -6.99
C ALA A 493 -4.63 -11.28 -7.90
N SER A 494 -4.33 -12.45 -7.33
CA SER A 494 -4.00 -13.65 -8.09
C SER A 494 -5.19 -14.52 -8.49
N VAL A 495 -6.40 -14.17 -8.06
CA VAL A 495 -7.62 -14.96 -8.31
C VAL A 495 -8.68 -14.12 -9.03
N ASP A 496 -9.47 -14.75 -9.90
CA ASP A 496 -10.54 -14.06 -10.63
C ASP A 496 -11.65 -13.54 -9.70
N ARG A 497 -11.90 -14.28 -8.61
CA ARG A 497 -12.97 -14.04 -7.64
C ARG A 497 -12.39 -14.05 -6.22
N PRO A 498 -12.17 -12.88 -5.59
CA PRO A 498 -11.69 -12.79 -4.21
C PRO A 498 -12.53 -13.56 -3.18
N TRP A 499 -13.85 -13.65 -3.37
CA TRP A 499 -14.77 -14.44 -2.54
C TRP A 499 -14.71 -15.96 -2.82
N ASN A 500 -13.88 -16.42 -3.78
CA ASN A 500 -13.51 -17.83 -3.86
C ASN A 500 -12.45 -18.11 -2.80
N HIS A 501 -12.89 -18.23 -1.56
CA HIS A 501 -12.01 -18.37 -0.41
C HIS A 501 -11.06 -19.56 -0.57
N ARG A 502 -11.50 -20.66 -1.19
CA ARG A 502 -10.64 -21.83 -1.45
C ARG A 502 -9.42 -21.46 -2.31
N ALA A 503 -9.60 -20.67 -3.37
CA ALA A 503 -8.51 -20.26 -4.24
C ALA A 503 -7.57 -19.26 -3.53
N VAL A 504 -8.13 -18.34 -2.73
CA VAL A 504 -7.33 -17.40 -1.91
C VAL A 504 -6.49 -18.17 -0.89
N GLN A 505 -7.08 -19.11 -0.17
CA GLN A 505 -6.39 -19.96 0.79
C GLN A 505 -5.26 -20.78 0.13
N GLU A 506 -5.50 -21.30 -1.08
CA GLU A 506 -4.47 -22.04 -1.82
C GLU A 506 -3.28 -21.15 -2.17
N HIS A 507 -3.53 -19.90 -2.60
CA HIS A 507 -2.45 -18.93 -2.80
C HIS A 507 -1.67 -18.66 -1.52
N LEU A 508 -2.37 -18.43 -0.39
CA LEU A 508 -1.72 -18.21 0.90
C LEU A 508 -0.79 -19.37 1.29
N ARG A 509 -1.19 -20.63 1.03
CA ARG A 509 -0.36 -21.81 1.34
C ARG A 509 0.88 -21.93 0.46
N THR A 510 0.81 -21.48 -0.79
CA THR A 510 1.78 -21.85 -1.84
C THR A 510 2.70 -20.73 -2.26
N VAL A 511 2.33 -19.46 -2.05
CA VAL A 511 3.07 -18.31 -2.56
C VAL A 511 3.61 -17.46 -1.40
N PRO A 512 4.94 -17.46 -1.17
CA PRO A 512 5.55 -16.58 -0.18
C PRO A 512 5.41 -15.10 -0.55
N TYR A 513 5.13 -14.27 0.44
CA TYR A 513 5.07 -12.81 0.30
C TYR A 513 6.24 -12.13 0.99
N ARG A 514 6.93 -11.21 0.30
CA ARG A 514 8.06 -10.43 0.87
C ARG A 514 7.56 -9.06 1.36
N GLY A 515 7.42 -8.95 2.67
CA GLY A 515 6.96 -7.76 3.37
C GLY A 515 8.07 -6.92 4.00
N VAL A 516 7.65 -5.90 4.74
CA VAL A 516 8.49 -5.04 5.58
C VAL A 516 9.10 -5.81 6.76
N ALA A 517 8.34 -6.69 7.41
CA ALA A 517 8.75 -7.48 8.57
C ALA A 517 9.27 -8.88 8.20
N GLY A 518 9.61 -9.10 6.92
CA GLY A 518 10.21 -10.34 6.42
C GLY A 518 9.33 -11.11 5.44
N VAL A 519 9.56 -12.42 5.36
CA VAL A 519 8.88 -13.30 4.40
C VAL A 519 7.75 -14.07 5.07
N TYR A 520 6.55 -13.91 4.54
CA TYR A 520 5.36 -14.63 4.97
C TYR A 520 5.17 -15.87 4.09
N SER A 521 5.41 -17.05 4.65
CA SER A 521 5.08 -18.35 4.05
C SER A 521 4.30 -19.17 5.06
N PHE A 522 3.12 -19.63 4.69
CA PHE A 522 2.24 -20.43 5.57
C PHE A 522 2.39 -21.93 5.31
N SER A 523 3.55 -22.36 4.82
CA SER A 523 3.85 -23.75 4.49
C SER A 523 4.29 -24.58 5.71
N GLY A 524 4.35 -23.99 6.91
CA GLY A 524 4.66 -24.72 8.13
C GLY A 524 3.51 -25.62 8.59
N PRO A 525 3.77 -26.63 9.44
CA PRO A 525 2.73 -27.48 10.03
C PRO A 525 1.63 -26.64 10.69
N GLY A 526 0.37 -26.97 10.43
CA GLY A 526 -0.75 -26.16 10.91
C GLY A 526 -0.89 -24.78 10.26
N GLN A 527 -0.34 -24.58 9.05
CA GLN A 527 -0.39 -23.32 8.30
C GLN A 527 0.25 -22.13 9.04
N ARG A 528 1.34 -22.40 9.76
CA ARG A 528 2.14 -21.37 10.44
C ARG A 528 3.28 -20.85 9.58
N GLY A 529 3.77 -19.67 9.95
CA GLY A 529 4.98 -19.06 9.43
C GLY A 529 6.20 -19.95 9.67
N LEU A 530 7.12 -19.95 8.71
CA LEU A 530 8.43 -20.58 8.87
C LEU A 530 9.44 -19.61 9.51
N ALA A 531 10.33 -20.15 10.34
CA ALA A 531 11.50 -19.46 10.86
C ALA A 531 12.79 -19.99 10.22
N CYS A 532 13.67 -19.09 9.81
CA CYS A 532 15.03 -19.38 9.36
C CYS A 532 16.00 -19.17 10.54
N PRO A 533 16.96 -20.10 10.78
CA PRO A 533 17.23 -21.33 10.02
C PRO A 533 16.48 -22.58 10.52
N ASP A 534 15.61 -22.45 11.53
CA ASP A 534 15.09 -23.59 12.31
C ASP A 534 14.14 -24.51 11.54
N ASP A 535 13.24 -23.94 10.73
CA ASP A 535 12.33 -24.70 9.88
C ASP A 535 12.92 -24.90 8.47
N THR A 536 13.68 -23.93 7.96
CA THR A 536 14.33 -23.97 6.65
C THR A 536 15.60 -23.12 6.65
N PRO A 537 16.69 -23.57 6.00
CA PRO A 537 17.88 -22.75 5.81
C PRO A 537 17.70 -21.71 4.70
N ASP A 538 16.60 -21.75 3.92
CA ASP A 538 16.35 -20.80 2.85
C ASP A 538 15.71 -19.50 3.39
N PRO A 539 16.44 -18.37 3.47
CA PRO A 539 15.90 -17.10 3.94
C PRO A 539 14.85 -16.52 2.97
N SER A 540 14.73 -17.09 1.77
CA SER A 540 13.79 -16.63 0.78
C SER A 540 12.34 -17.04 1.07
N THR A 541 12.12 -17.99 1.99
CA THR A 541 10.82 -18.62 2.29
C THR A 541 10.39 -18.51 3.76
N ALA A 542 11.19 -17.87 4.61
CA ALA A 542 10.95 -17.82 6.05
C ALA A 542 11.31 -16.48 6.68
N HIS A 543 10.72 -16.18 7.83
CA HIS A 543 11.17 -15.06 8.65
C HIS A 543 12.52 -15.39 9.30
N HIS A 544 13.40 -14.40 9.33
CA HIS A 544 14.67 -14.52 10.02
C HIS A 544 14.49 -14.44 11.54
N HIS A 545 15.26 -15.24 12.27
CA HIS A 545 15.45 -15.04 13.69
C HIS A 545 16.41 -13.88 13.92
N LEU A 546 15.87 -12.73 14.34
CA LEU A 546 16.65 -11.52 14.57
C LEU A 546 17.01 -11.42 16.05
N ALA A 547 18.29 -11.41 16.39
CA ALA A 547 18.76 -11.22 17.76
C ALA A 547 19.43 -9.86 17.92
N TYR A 548 19.14 -9.16 19.01
CA TYR A 548 19.59 -7.81 19.30
C TYR A 548 20.15 -7.69 20.71
N ARG A 549 21.04 -6.72 20.92
CA ARG A 549 21.44 -6.23 22.24
C ARG A 549 21.13 -4.75 22.36
N ILE A 550 20.55 -4.34 23.47
CA ILE A 550 20.28 -2.92 23.72
C ILE A 550 21.54 -2.25 24.29
N ARG A 551 22.00 -1.17 23.64
CA ARG A 551 23.09 -0.31 24.11
C ARG A 551 22.79 1.14 23.78
N ASP A 552 22.94 2.00 24.78
CA ASP A 552 22.74 3.47 24.65
C ASP A 552 21.32 3.79 24.15
N GLY A 553 20.34 3.05 24.66
CA GLY A 553 18.93 3.18 24.30
C GLY A 553 18.57 2.73 22.88
N ARG A 554 19.48 2.05 22.17
CA ARG A 554 19.28 1.56 20.79
C ARG A 554 19.37 0.04 20.69
N HIS A 555 18.63 -0.53 19.75
CA HIS A 555 18.66 -1.96 19.43
C HIS A 555 19.80 -2.23 18.43
N HIS A 556 20.83 -2.96 18.83
CA HIS A 556 21.96 -3.33 17.96
C HIS A 556 21.83 -4.79 17.55
N LEU A 557 21.75 -5.06 16.25
CA LEU A 557 21.64 -6.42 15.73
C LEU A 557 22.92 -7.22 16.07
N ILE A 558 22.75 -8.44 16.56
CA ILE A 558 23.84 -9.40 16.84
C ILE A 558 24.00 -10.32 15.64
N HIS A 559 22.91 -10.93 15.19
CA HIS A 559 22.83 -11.81 14.01
C HIS A 559 21.37 -11.92 13.54
N ASP A 560 21.18 -12.39 12.30
CA ASP A 560 19.89 -12.60 11.63
C ASP A 560 19.82 -13.88 10.78
#